data_AF-B4FMY1-F1
#
_entry.id   AF-B4FMY1-F1
#
_cell.length_a   1.000
_cell.length_b   1.000
_cell.length_c   1.000
_cell.angle_alpha   90.00
_cell.angle_beta   90.00
_cell.angle_gamma   90.00
#
_symmetry.space_group_name_H-M   'P 1'
#
loop_
_entity.id
_entity.type
_entity.pdbx_description
1 polymer ?
#
loop_
_entity_poly.entity_id
_entity_poly.type
_entity_poly.pdbx_seq_one_letter_code
_entity_poly.pdbx_strand_id
1 'polypeptide(L)'
;MKDLAQKLLCIISENLSLPPSYIQEAVGEVFQNITISYYSPCPQPDLALGLQSHSDMGAITLLIQDDVGGLEVLKDGMWIPVPALRDGILVILADQTEIITNGRYKSSVHRAVVNAEHARLSVATFYDPSKSRKICTAPACE
;
A
#
# COMPACT_ATOMS: atom_id res chain seq x y z
N MET A 1 2.49 -13.98 -1.97
CA MET A 1 1.88 -12.64 -1.84
C MET A 1 0.41 -12.72 -1.45
N LYS A 2 -0.45 -13.37 -2.22
CA LYS A 2 -1.88 -13.59 -1.88
C LYS A 2 -2.10 -14.05 -0.42
N ASP A 3 -1.48 -15.15 0.00
CA ASP A 3 -1.68 -15.69 1.34
C ASP A 3 -1.22 -14.74 2.46
N LEU A 4 -0.17 -13.96 2.20
CA LEU A 4 0.30 -12.94 3.14
C LEU A 4 -0.70 -11.79 3.24
N ALA A 5 -1.19 -11.27 2.11
CA ALA A 5 -2.21 -10.24 2.07
C ALA A 5 -3.47 -10.67 2.84
N GLN A 6 -3.95 -11.89 2.58
CA GLN A 6 -5.07 -12.49 3.29
C GLN A 6 -4.81 -12.55 4.80
N LYS A 7 -3.69 -13.12 5.24
CA LYS A 7 -3.33 -13.18 6.67
C LYS A 7 -3.29 -11.79 7.32
N LEU A 8 -2.73 -10.79 6.65
CA LEU A 8 -2.70 -9.41 7.16
C LEU A 8 -4.11 -8.81 7.29
N LEU A 9 -4.98 -9.00 6.29
CA LEU A 9 -6.37 -8.54 6.36
C LEU A 9 -7.16 -9.23 7.49
N CYS A 10 -6.85 -10.49 7.80
CA CYS A 10 -7.40 -11.17 8.98
C CYS A 10 -6.99 -10.47 10.28
N ILE A 11 -5.68 -10.24 10.45
CA ILE A 11 -5.14 -9.59 11.64
C ILE A 11 -5.74 -8.19 11.83
N ILE A 12 -5.92 -7.43 10.74
CA ILE A 12 -6.56 -6.11 10.78
C ILE A 12 -8.02 -6.24 11.22
N SER A 13 -8.75 -7.24 10.72
CA SER A 13 -10.14 -7.49 11.13
C SER A 13 -10.24 -7.80 12.62
N GLU A 14 -9.38 -8.68 13.13
CA GLU A 14 -9.32 -9.04 14.55
C GLU A 14 -8.95 -7.85 15.44
N ASN A 15 -7.99 -7.02 15.02
CA ASN A 15 -7.62 -5.80 15.73
C ASN A 15 -8.81 -4.82 15.88
N LEU A 16 -9.70 -4.82 14.89
CA LEU A 16 -10.93 -4.02 14.91
C LEU A 16 -12.07 -4.65 15.70
N SER A 17 -11.86 -5.84 16.32
CA SER A 17 -12.90 -6.65 16.97
C SER A 17 -13.99 -7.13 16.01
N LEU A 18 -13.63 -7.34 14.74
CA LEU A 18 -14.48 -7.95 13.73
C LEU A 18 -14.15 -9.45 13.59
N PRO A 19 -15.05 -10.27 13.00
CA PRO A 19 -14.71 -11.63 12.62
C PRO A 19 -13.39 -11.67 11.81
N PRO A 20 -12.50 -12.65 12.01
CA PRO A 20 -11.20 -12.68 11.32
C PRO A 20 -11.32 -12.65 9.79
N SER A 21 -12.41 -13.15 9.21
CA SER A 21 -12.64 -13.13 7.78
C SER A 21 -13.30 -11.86 7.26
N TYR A 22 -13.70 -10.91 8.12
CA TYR A 22 -14.60 -9.81 7.76
C TYR A 22 -14.08 -8.95 6.61
N ILE A 23 -12.86 -8.41 6.72
CA ILE A 23 -12.31 -7.55 5.65
C ILE A 23 -12.07 -8.37 4.38
N GLN A 24 -11.65 -9.63 4.48
CA GLN A 24 -11.49 -10.47 3.30
C GLN A 24 -12.82 -10.71 2.58
N GLU A 25 -13.87 -11.02 3.33
CA GLU A 25 -15.22 -11.19 2.80
C GLU A 25 -15.77 -9.90 2.22
N ALA A 26 -15.47 -8.75 2.85
CA ALA A 26 -15.84 -7.42 2.38
C ALA A 26 -15.15 -7.08 1.05
N VAL A 27 -13.87 -7.42 0.88
CA VAL A 27 -13.13 -7.30 -0.38
C VAL A 27 -13.65 -8.30 -1.42
N GLY A 28 -13.99 -9.52 -1.00
CA GLY A 28 -14.57 -10.56 -1.85
C GLY A 28 -13.55 -11.22 -2.78
N GLU A 29 -13.94 -11.51 -4.02
CA GLU A 29 -13.02 -12.02 -5.03
C GLU A 29 -11.98 -10.96 -5.39
N VAL A 30 -10.72 -11.38 -5.42
CA VAL A 30 -9.59 -10.47 -5.52
C VAL A 30 -8.94 -10.54 -6.87
N PHE A 31 -8.77 -9.36 -7.46
CA PHE A 31 -7.91 -9.16 -8.60
C PHE A 31 -6.51 -8.78 -8.11
N GLN A 32 -5.51 -9.61 -8.45
CA GLN A 32 -4.13 -9.33 -8.11
C GLN A 32 -3.42 -8.73 -9.32
N ASN A 33 -2.85 -7.55 -9.14
CA ASN A 33 -1.99 -6.91 -10.14
C ASN A 33 -0.55 -6.81 -9.61
N ILE A 34 0.44 -6.96 -10.49
CA ILE A 34 1.85 -6.78 -10.13
C ILE A 34 2.43 -5.71 -11.04
N THR A 35 3.02 -4.68 -10.44
CA THR A 35 3.76 -3.64 -11.15
C THR A 35 5.23 -3.71 -10.76
N ILE A 36 6.08 -3.80 -11.78
CA ILE A 36 7.53 -3.70 -11.62
C ILE A 36 7.92 -2.30 -12.10
N SER A 37 8.53 -1.52 -11.21
CA SER A 37 8.91 -0.14 -11.48
C SER A 37 10.41 0.01 -11.41
N TYR A 38 11.00 0.60 -12.46
CA TYR A 38 12.41 0.94 -12.54
C TYR A 38 12.55 2.46 -12.61
N TYR A 39 13.28 3.02 -11.66
CA TYR A 39 13.53 4.45 -11.53
C TYR A 39 15.00 4.70 -11.82
N SER A 40 15.30 5.22 -13.02
CA SER A 40 16.67 5.54 -13.42
C SER A 40 17.27 6.67 -12.57
N PRO A 41 18.61 6.75 -12.47
CA PRO A 41 19.28 7.92 -11.93
C PRO A 41 18.84 9.19 -12.65
N CYS A 42 18.54 10.24 -11.89
CA CYS A 42 18.05 11.52 -12.38
C CYS A 42 19.07 12.63 -12.06
N PRO A 43 19.60 13.36 -13.06
CA PRO A 43 20.62 14.39 -12.83
C PRO A 43 20.10 15.60 -12.05
N GLN A 44 18.79 15.81 -12.00
CA GLN A 44 18.14 16.91 -11.28
C GLN A 44 17.00 16.36 -10.39
N PRO A 45 17.33 15.60 -9.33
CA PRO A 45 16.34 14.87 -8.54
C PRO A 45 15.36 15.79 -7.81
N ASP A 46 15.75 17.02 -7.50
CA ASP A 46 14.87 18.02 -6.87
C ASP A 46 13.76 18.53 -7.82
N LEU A 47 13.88 18.29 -9.12
CA LEU A 47 12.92 18.73 -10.15
C LEU A 47 12.03 17.60 -10.67
N ALA A 48 12.23 16.37 -10.22
CA ALA A 48 11.53 15.20 -10.72
C ALA A 48 11.08 14.26 -9.61
N LEU A 49 9.96 13.56 -9.83
CA LEU A 49 9.53 12.43 -9.01
C LEU A 49 9.56 11.18 -9.87
N GLY A 50 9.95 10.07 -9.28
CA GLY A 50 9.84 8.75 -9.89
C GLY A 50 8.39 8.32 -10.01
N LEU A 51 7.61 8.59 -8.95
CA LEU A 51 6.16 8.38 -8.92
C LEU A 51 5.51 9.53 -8.17
N GLN A 52 4.47 10.13 -8.78
CA GLN A 52 3.74 11.24 -8.17
C GLN A 52 3.03 10.83 -6.88
N SER A 53 2.74 11.82 -6.04
CA SER A 53 1.99 11.62 -4.79
C SER A 53 0.59 11.07 -5.07
N HIS A 54 0.26 9.93 -4.46
CA HIS A 54 -1.06 9.28 -4.57
C HIS A 54 -1.33 8.40 -3.35
N SER A 55 -2.57 7.95 -3.20
CA SER A 55 -2.93 6.77 -2.39
C SER A 55 -3.28 5.61 -3.32
N ASP A 56 -3.22 4.39 -2.80
CA ASP A 56 -3.56 3.19 -3.57
C ASP A 56 -5.08 2.96 -3.54
N MET A 57 -5.68 2.69 -4.70
CA MET A 57 -7.13 2.44 -4.83
C MET A 57 -7.59 1.11 -4.20
N GLY A 58 -6.67 0.20 -3.90
CA GLY A 58 -6.92 -1.21 -3.53
C GLY A 58 -7.34 -1.48 -2.08
N ALA A 59 -7.23 -2.74 -1.65
CA ALA A 59 -7.37 -3.09 -0.24
C ALA A 59 -6.02 -3.05 0.50
N ILE A 60 -4.99 -3.65 -0.08
CA ILE A 60 -3.65 -3.72 0.50
C ILE A 60 -2.61 -3.87 -0.60
N THR A 61 -1.50 -3.13 -0.49
CA THR A 61 -0.35 -3.24 -1.38
C THR A 61 0.82 -3.84 -0.62
N LEU A 62 1.44 -4.85 -1.23
CA LEU A 62 2.64 -5.49 -0.72
C LEU A 62 3.81 -5.16 -1.64
N LEU A 63 4.75 -4.37 -1.13
CA LEU A 63 5.87 -3.81 -1.89
C LEU A 63 7.19 -4.43 -1.47
N ILE A 64 7.90 -4.99 -2.44
CA ILE A 64 9.31 -5.37 -2.32
C ILE A 64 10.13 -4.29 -3.01
N GLN A 65 11.17 -3.80 -2.36
CA GLN A 65 12.08 -2.79 -2.92
C GLN A 65 13.53 -3.19 -2.66
N ASP A 66 14.44 -2.65 -3.46
CA ASP A 66 15.88 -2.78 -3.26
C ASP A 66 16.38 -1.96 -2.05
N ASP A 67 17.70 -1.90 -1.89
CA ASP A 67 18.39 -1.16 -0.82
C ASP A 67 18.64 0.32 -1.14
N VAL A 68 18.21 0.82 -2.31
CA VAL A 68 18.36 2.23 -2.71
C VAL A 68 17.37 3.14 -1.99
N GLY A 69 16.20 2.62 -1.60
CA GLY A 69 15.17 3.39 -0.91
C GLY A 69 14.46 4.38 -1.84
N GLY A 70 13.92 5.48 -1.32
CA GLY A 70 13.25 6.53 -2.12
C GLY A 70 11.72 6.49 -2.11
N LEU A 71 11.10 5.54 -1.42
CA LEU A 71 9.68 5.64 -1.06
C LEU A 71 9.52 6.65 0.09
N GLU A 72 8.58 7.57 -0.04
CA GLU A 72 8.19 8.49 1.03
C GLU A 72 6.69 8.41 1.28
N VAL A 73 6.29 8.49 2.56
CA VAL A 73 4.89 8.55 2.99
C VAL A 73 4.59 9.92 3.59
N LEU A 74 3.41 10.45 3.31
CA LEU A 74 2.95 11.70 3.90
C LEU A 74 2.32 11.43 5.26
N LYS A 75 2.87 12.00 6.32
CA LYS A 75 2.34 11.92 7.67
C LYS A 75 2.40 13.27 8.34
N ASP A 76 1.27 13.72 8.89
CA ASP A 76 1.15 15.01 9.59
C ASP A 76 1.67 16.20 8.77
N GLY A 77 1.43 16.18 7.46
CA GLY A 77 1.86 17.21 6.51
C GLY A 77 3.33 17.15 6.10
N MET A 78 4.08 16.14 6.55
CA MET A 78 5.50 15.97 6.26
C MET A 78 5.77 14.69 5.48
N TRP A 79 6.69 14.76 4.52
CA TRP A 79 7.19 13.59 3.81
C TRP A 79 8.20 12.85 4.70
N ILE A 80 7.92 11.58 4.98
CA ILE A 80 8.76 10.72 5.79
C ILE A 80 9.36 9.64 4.89
N PRO A 81 10.70 9.51 4.82
CA PRO A 81 11.34 8.44 4.05
C PRO A 81 11.07 7.09 4.72
N VAL A 82 10.68 6.12 3.90
CA VAL A 82 10.53 4.74 4.34
C VAL A 82 11.88 4.04 4.18
N PRO A 83 12.48 3.51 5.28
CA PRO A 83 13.79 2.88 5.19
C PRO A 83 13.73 1.67 4.27
N ALA A 84 14.78 1.51 3.45
CA ALA A 84 14.97 0.28 2.70
C ALA A 84 15.32 -0.85 3.68
N LEU A 85 14.51 -1.91 3.67
CA LEU A 85 14.67 -3.06 4.54
C LEU A 85 15.06 -4.26 3.69
N ARG A 86 16.29 -4.75 3.88
CA ARG A 86 16.72 -6.01 3.28
C ARG A 86 15.81 -7.13 3.76
N ASP A 87 15.33 -7.95 2.84
CA ASP A 87 14.39 -9.06 3.07
C ASP A 87 13.05 -8.64 3.69
N GLY A 88 12.73 -7.34 3.66
CA GLY A 88 11.47 -6.78 4.14
C GLY A 88 10.40 -6.68 3.06
N ILE A 89 9.14 -6.79 3.48
CA ILE A 89 7.98 -6.45 2.66
C ILE A 89 7.30 -5.24 3.29
N LEU A 90 7.22 -4.15 2.54
CA LEU A 90 6.44 -3.00 2.94
C LEU A 90 4.96 -3.26 2.69
N VAL A 91 4.14 -2.92 3.68
CA VAL A 91 2.69 -3.09 3.64
C VAL A 91 2.06 -1.71 3.63
N ILE A 92 1.31 -1.40 2.59
CA ILE A 92 0.57 -0.15 2.46
C ILE A 92 -0.92 -0.49 2.50
N LEU A 93 -1.64 0.11 3.45
CA LEU A 93 -3.10 0.04 3.46
C LEU A 93 -3.63 1.03 2.44
N ALA A 94 -4.63 0.58 1.70
CA ALA A 94 -5.17 1.27 0.54
C ALA A 94 -6.63 1.70 0.77
N ASP A 95 -7.17 2.48 -0.15
CA ASP A 95 -8.41 3.25 0.01
C ASP A 95 -9.61 2.37 0.38
N GLN A 96 -9.73 1.14 -0.14
CA GLN A 96 -10.85 0.26 0.19
C GLN A 96 -10.80 -0.20 1.65
N THR A 97 -9.60 -0.44 2.20
CA THR A 97 -9.46 -0.76 3.63
C THR A 97 -9.82 0.44 4.50
N GLU A 98 -9.48 1.66 4.07
CA GLU A 98 -9.94 2.86 4.79
C GLU A 98 -11.46 2.95 4.83
N ILE A 99 -12.13 2.73 3.70
CA ILE A 99 -13.59 2.74 3.62
C ILE A 99 -14.18 1.63 4.50
N ILE A 100 -13.71 0.38 4.38
CA ILE A 100 -14.25 -0.75 5.16
C ILE A 100 -14.08 -0.49 6.66
N THR A 101 -12.96 0.08 7.07
CA THR A 101 -12.68 0.33 8.49
C THR A 101 -13.27 1.63 9.01
N ASN A 102 -14.07 2.33 8.19
CA ASN A 102 -14.67 3.63 8.50
C ASN A 102 -13.63 4.66 8.99
N GLY A 103 -12.49 4.72 8.31
CA GLY A 103 -11.41 5.67 8.62
C GLY A 103 -10.53 5.31 9.83
N ARG A 104 -10.76 4.17 10.50
CA ARG A 104 -9.91 3.73 11.63
C ARG A 104 -8.48 3.41 11.16
N TYR A 105 -8.35 2.78 10.01
CA TYR A 105 -7.08 2.68 9.28
C TYR A 105 -7.13 3.65 8.11
N LYS A 106 -6.10 4.48 7.97
CA LYS A 106 -6.01 5.46 6.89
C LYS A 106 -5.13 4.95 5.76
N SER A 107 -5.59 5.16 4.53
CA SER A 107 -4.82 4.97 3.32
C SER A 107 -3.64 5.94 3.33
N SER A 108 -2.46 5.42 3.03
CA SER A 108 -1.23 6.22 3.12
C SER A 108 -0.95 6.90 1.79
N VAL A 109 -1.00 8.24 1.78
CA VAL A 109 -0.50 9.02 0.65
C VAL A 109 1.01 8.86 0.59
N HIS A 110 1.54 8.48 -0.57
CA HIS A 110 2.94 8.17 -0.75
C HIS A 110 3.43 8.58 -2.14
N ARG A 111 4.75 8.70 -2.29
CA ARG A 111 5.43 9.04 -3.55
C ARG A 111 6.76 8.29 -3.64
N ALA A 112 7.32 8.22 -4.84
CA ALA A 112 8.69 7.75 -5.04
C ALA A 112 9.57 8.90 -5.54
N VAL A 113 10.62 9.23 -4.78
CA VAL A 113 11.66 10.17 -5.18
C VAL A 113 12.75 9.45 -5.98
N VAL A 114 13.50 10.21 -6.76
CA VAL A 114 14.65 9.74 -7.54
C VAL A 114 15.93 10.32 -6.95
N ASN A 115 17.07 9.71 -7.28
CA ASN A 115 18.39 10.21 -6.91
C ASN A 115 19.30 10.23 -8.15
N ALA A 116 20.46 10.89 -8.06
CA ALA A 116 21.35 11.09 -9.21
C ALA A 116 22.33 9.94 -9.48
N GLU A 117 22.46 8.98 -8.57
CA GLU A 117 23.59 8.04 -8.55
C GLU A 117 23.18 6.60 -8.87
N HIS A 118 22.07 6.13 -8.28
CA HIS A 118 21.69 4.73 -8.25
C HIS A 118 20.26 4.55 -8.78
N ALA A 119 20.08 3.56 -9.66
CA ALA A 119 18.75 3.19 -10.11
C ALA A 119 18.02 2.41 -9.01
N ARG A 120 16.72 2.66 -8.85
CA ARG A 120 15.87 1.94 -7.89
C ARG A 120 14.93 0.99 -8.62
N LEU A 121 14.75 -0.21 -8.12
CA LEU A 121 13.75 -1.19 -8.54
C LEU A 121 12.75 -1.46 -7.42
N SER A 122 11.47 -1.55 -7.76
CA SER A 122 10.45 -2.07 -6.83
C SER A 122 9.41 -2.93 -7.52
N VAL A 123 8.87 -3.89 -6.77
CA VAL A 123 7.81 -4.81 -7.19
C VAL A 123 6.62 -4.63 -6.26
N ALA A 124 5.58 -3.95 -6.74
CA ALA A 124 4.33 -3.74 -6.01
C ALA A 124 3.32 -4.82 -6.40
N THR A 125 2.78 -5.54 -5.42
CA THR A 125 1.65 -6.45 -5.60
C THR A 125 0.41 -5.83 -4.98
N PHE A 126 -0.57 -5.52 -5.81
CA PHE A 126 -1.86 -4.94 -5.40
C PHE A 126 -2.88 -6.05 -5.18
N TYR A 127 -3.66 -5.89 -4.12
CA TYR A 127 -4.73 -6.80 -3.74
C TYR A 127 -6.05 -6.03 -3.76
N ASP A 128 -6.74 -6.08 -4.90
CA ASP A 128 -7.87 -5.20 -5.19
C ASP A 128 -9.18 -5.98 -5.23
N PRO A 129 -10.29 -5.43 -4.72
CA PRO A 129 -11.59 -6.03 -4.94
C PRO A 129 -11.95 -6.02 -6.44
N SER A 130 -12.85 -6.91 -6.85
CA SER A 130 -13.38 -6.88 -8.21
C SER A 130 -14.06 -5.54 -8.52
N LYS A 131 -14.04 -5.11 -9.79
CA LYS A 131 -14.62 -3.81 -10.20
C LYS A 131 -16.12 -3.69 -9.97
N SER A 132 -16.83 -4.82 -9.85
CA SER A 132 -18.26 -4.88 -9.55
C SER A 132 -18.55 -5.02 -8.06
N ARG A 133 -17.51 -5.16 -7.21
CA ARG A 133 -17.66 -5.30 -5.77
C ARG A 133 -18.17 -4.00 -5.17
N LYS A 134 -19.27 -4.10 -4.41
CA LYS A 134 -19.72 -3.01 -3.55
C LYS A 134 -18.91 -3.03 -2.26
N ILE A 135 -18.23 -1.92 -1.98
CA ILE A 135 -17.50 -1.71 -0.73
C ILE A 135 -18.35 -0.80 0.18
N CYS A 136 -18.44 -1.20 1.45
CA CYS A 136 -19.21 -0.51 2.49
C CYS A 136 -18.37 -0.42 3.76
N THR A 137 -18.71 0.53 4.63
CA THR A 137 -18.18 0.58 5.99
C THR A 137 -18.61 -0.64 6.79
N ALA A 138 -17.73 -1.13 7.66
CA ALA A 138 -18.08 -2.11 8.66
C ALA A 138 -19.15 -1.52 9.60
N PRO A 139 -20.11 -2.33 10.08
CA PRO A 139 -21.03 -1.88 11.12
C PRO A 139 -20.21 -1.41 12.33
N ALA A 140 -20.66 -0.32 12.96
CA ALA A 140 -20.01 0.17 14.16
C ALA A 140 -20.02 -0.95 15.21
N CYS A 141 -18.86 -1.22 15.81
CA CYS A 141 -18.80 -2.02 17.02
C CYS A 141 -19.50 -1.22 18.13
N GLU A 142 -20.65 -1.68 18.62
CA GLU A 142 -21.21 -1.25 19.91
C GLU A 142 -20.44 -1.84 21.08
#